data_AF-U4V3F1-F1
#
_entry.id   AF-U4V3F1-F1
#
_cell.length_a   1.000
_cell.length_b   1.000
_cell.length_c   1.000
_cell.angle_alpha   90.00
_cell.angle_beta   90.00
_cell.angle_gamma   90.00
#
_symmetry.space_group_name_H-M   'P 1'
#
loop_
_entity.id
_entity.type
_entity.pdbx_description
1 polymer ?
#
loop_
_entity_poly.entity_id
_entity_poly.type
_entity_poly.pdbx_seq_one_letter_code
_entity_poly.pdbx_strand_id
1 'polypeptide(L)'
;MLVILGLMLFALLCPWRNLPTNLDTLLKSLWRLSGPVAVTWAIFVLVLIGTTAYSVLLLIHHLGTVGTNADHLRQIILAIPVLIAALVGLIALPVTMIRLHYTCRQTLAEEEGLITDRINVAVVGLGAEKTVKFEDSVRKIVERTVANIEVRIGSLLALGRLTRNNLDVHVQVMQILVSYINANPIVLRSFSPTKRSSPAPLTSSNTRLDVQTAFDVIGDRTADQVEREKLRVQTNQVPRS
;
A
#
# COMPACT_ATOMS: atom_id res chain seq x y z
N MET A 1 20.03 11.28 44.10
CA MET A 1 19.52 10.12 44.86
C MET A 1 18.02 9.85 44.65
N LEU A 2 17.15 10.86 44.58
CA LEU A 2 15.70 10.69 44.32
C LEU A 2 15.34 10.00 42.98
N VAL A 3 16.13 10.22 41.92
CA VAL A 3 15.89 9.62 40.59
C VAL A 3 16.12 8.10 40.59
N ILE A 4 17.10 7.64 41.38
CA ILE A 4 17.43 6.21 41.52
C ILE A 4 16.36 5.50 42.38
N LEU A 5 15.86 6.19 43.40
CA LEU A 5 14.77 5.70 44.25
C LEU A 5 13.45 5.54 43.46
N GLY A 6 13.16 6.49 42.56
CA GLY A 6 11.99 6.43 41.67
C GLY A 6 12.07 5.28 40.65
N LEU A 7 13.26 5.04 40.08
CA LEU A 7 13.50 3.90 39.19
C LEU A 7 13.38 2.54 39.91
N MET A 8 13.86 2.44 41.16
CA MET A 8 13.69 1.23 41.96
C MET A 8 12.23 0.97 42.35
N LEU A 9 11.47 2.00 42.72
CA LEU A 9 10.07 1.85 43.10
C LEU A 9 9.19 1.45 41.91
N PHE A 10 9.47 2.00 40.72
CA PHE A 10 8.78 1.66 39.47
C PHE A 10 9.08 0.21 39.02
N ALA A 11 10.31 -0.26 39.21
CA ALA A 11 10.68 -1.65 38.97
C ALA A 11 10.00 -2.62 39.96
N LEU A 12 9.70 -2.19 41.19
CA LEU A 12 9.03 -2.99 42.21
C LEU A 12 7.51 -3.09 42.02
N LEU A 13 6.89 -2.06 41.42
CA LEU A 13 5.43 -1.93 41.29
C LEU A 13 4.88 -2.44 39.95
N CYS A 14 5.71 -2.79 38.97
CA CYS A 14 5.26 -3.37 37.71
C CYS A 14 4.97 -4.87 37.86
N PRO A 15 3.71 -5.34 37.70
CA PRO A 15 3.38 -6.75 37.77
C PRO A 15 3.80 -7.45 36.48
N TRP A 16 5.05 -7.90 36.44
CA TRP A 16 5.66 -8.72 35.37
C TRP A 16 5.21 -10.19 35.45
N ARG A 17 3.91 -10.46 35.56
CA ARG A 17 3.41 -11.84 35.73
C ARG A 17 2.21 -12.15 34.86
N ASN A 18 2.37 -11.99 33.55
CA ASN A 18 1.84 -12.86 32.49
C ASN A 18 1.82 -12.10 31.15
N LEU A 19 2.86 -12.28 30.34
CA LEU A 19 2.82 -11.88 28.93
C LEU A 19 3.22 -13.10 28.07
N PRO A 20 2.40 -13.47 27.07
CA PRO A 20 2.59 -14.71 26.30
C PRO A 20 3.91 -14.72 25.52
N THR A 21 4.56 -15.88 25.50
CA THR A 21 5.89 -16.22 24.95
C THR A 21 6.02 -16.09 23.41
N ASN A 22 5.10 -15.38 22.75
CA ASN A 22 5.20 -15.05 21.33
C ASN A 22 5.45 -13.55 21.09
N LEU A 23 5.41 -12.72 22.14
CA LEU A 23 5.67 -11.29 22.03
C LEU A 23 7.16 -10.95 22.13
N ASP A 24 7.94 -11.77 22.82
CA ASP A 24 9.37 -11.60 23.08
C ASP A 24 10.23 -11.68 21.81
N THR A 25 9.86 -12.53 20.85
CA THR A 25 10.53 -12.65 19.55
C THR A 25 10.22 -11.46 18.64
N LEU A 26 8.98 -10.98 18.64
CA LEU A 26 8.57 -9.78 17.90
C LEU A 26 9.14 -8.51 18.53
N LEU A 27 9.16 -8.43 19.87
CA LEU A 27 9.73 -7.31 20.63
C LEU A 27 11.25 -7.26 20.46
N LYS A 28 11.98 -8.38 20.45
CA LYS A 28 13.43 -8.43 20.16
C LYS A 28 13.77 -8.00 18.74
N SER A 29 12.94 -8.35 17.76
CA SER A 29 13.12 -7.94 16.37
C SER A 29 12.87 -6.43 16.20
N LEU A 30 11.82 -5.92 16.84
CA LEU A 30 11.47 -4.49 16.85
C LEU A 30 12.53 -3.64 17.57
N TRP A 31 13.10 -4.12 18.67
CA TRP A 31 14.18 -3.47 19.43
C TRP A 31 15.52 -3.44 18.68
N ARG A 32 15.76 -4.35 17.74
CA ARG A 32 17.04 -4.44 17.03
C ARG A 32 17.19 -3.39 15.92
N LEU A 33 16.09 -2.87 15.37
CA LEU A 33 16.11 -1.85 14.31
C LEU A 33 15.72 -0.45 14.82
N SER A 34 14.91 -0.36 15.89
CA SER A 34 14.43 0.91 16.46
C SER A 34 14.94 1.19 17.87
N GLY A 35 15.60 0.24 18.52
CA GLY A 35 16.04 0.33 19.92
C GLY A 35 16.80 1.60 20.29
N PRO A 36 17.86 2.00 19.55
CA PRO A 36 18.62 3.20 19.94
C PRO A 36 17.79 4.48 19.76
N VAL A 37 16.92 4.55 18.73
CA VAL A 37 16.04 5.72 18.50
C VAL A 37 14.93 5.76 19.55
N ALA A 38 14.33 4.62 19.89
CA ALA A 38 13.28 4.54 20.91
C ALA A 38 13.82 4.86 22.30
N VAL A 39 15.03 4.41 22.64
CA VAL A 39 15.69 4.69 23.91
C VAL A 39 16.05 6.18 24.01
N THR A 40 16.62 6.77 22.96
CA THR A 40 16.91 8.22 22.94
C THR A 40 15.63 9.06 23.05
N TRP A 41 14.54 8.64 22.40
CA TRP A 41 13.26 9.31 22.50
C TRP A 41 12.62 9.18 23.89
N ALA A 42 12.66 8.00 24.50
CA ALA A 42 12.15 7.76 25.86
C ALA A 42 12.92 8.60 26.89
N ILE A 43 14.24 8.71 26.74
CA ILE A 43 15.08 9.57 27.59
C ILE A 43 14.69 11.04 27.40
N PHE A 44 14.48 11.49 26.15
CA PHE A 44 14.06 12.87 25.87
C PHE A 44 12.71 13.21 26.50
N VAL A 45 11.71 12.32 26.39
CA VAL A 45 10.39 12.48 27.00
C VAL A 45 10.47 12.52 28.52
N LEU A 46 11.27 11.65 29.13
CA LEU A 46 11.43 11.60 30.58
C LEU A 46 12.11 12.86 31.12
N VAL A 47 13.14 13.36 30.42
CA VAL A 47 13.78 14.66 30.73
C VAL A 47 12.78 15.80 30.59
N LEU A 48 11.98 15.81 29.54
CA LEU A 48 11.00 16.86 29.29
C LEU A 48 9.92 16.90 30.38
N ILE A 49 9.36 15.74 30.75
CA ILE A 49 8.42 15.61 31.89
C ILE A 49 9.06 16.10 33.19
N GLY A 50 10.31 15.72 33.45
CA GLY A 50 11.07 16.16 34.63
C GLY A 50 11.28 17.66 34.66
N THR A 51 11.66 18.28 33.54
CA THR A 51 11.86 19.73 33.44
C THR A 51 10.55 20.50 33.64
N THR A 52 9.43 19.99 33.12
CA THR A 52 8.12 20.60 33.36
C THR A 52 7.69 20.52 34.81
N ALA A 53 7.84 19.35 35.44
CA ALA A 53 7.51 19.18 36.86
C ALA A 53 8.36 20.10 37.75
N TYR A 54 9.64 20.25 37.42
CA TYR A 54 10.55 21.17 38.11
C TYR A 54 10.14 22.64 37.94
N SER A 55 9.78 23.07 36.72
CA SER A 55 9.32 24.44 36.46
C SER A 55 8.05 24.82 37.23
N VAL A 56 7.12 23.87 37.38
CA VAL A 56 5.89 24.05 38.17
C VAL A 56 6.19 24.16 39.67
N LEU A 57 7.11 23.34 40.18
CA LEU A 57 7.54 23.40 41.58
C LEU A 57 8.25 24.71 41.93
N LEU A 58 9.08 25.20 41.01
CA LEU A 58 9.79 26.48 41.14
C LEU A 58 8.82 27.67 41.14
N LEU A 59 7.77 27.61 40.31
CA LEU A 59 6.70 28.60 40.29
C LEU A 59 5.90 28.63 41.61
N ILE A 60 5.58 27.45 42.18
CA ILE A 60 4.90 27.33 43.47
C ILE A 60 5.75 27.93 44.61
N HIS A 61 7.07 27.69 44.60
CA HIS A 61 7.96 28.27 45.59
C HIS A 61 8.05 29.80 45.46
N HIS A 62 8.08 30.32 44.22
CA HIS A 62 8.15 31.77 43.99
C HIS A 62 6.83 32.49 44.33
N LEU A 63 5.68 31.82 44.12
CA LEU A 63 4.36 32.26 44.59
C LEU A 63 4.30 32.46 46.12
N GLY A 64 5.06 31.67 46.89
CA GLY A 64 5.19 31.82 48.34
C GLY A 64 5.97 33.08 48.78
N THR A 65 6.67 33.73 47.85
CA THR A 65 7.57 34.87 48.14
C THR A 65 7.07 36.23 47.63
N VAL A 66 5.99 36.27 46.85
CA VAL A 66 5.47 37.50 46.22
C VAL A 66 4.22 37.98 46.97
N GLY A 67 4.27 39.23 47.47
CA GLY A 67 3.16 39.88 48.15
C GLY A 67 1.89 40.04 47.27
N THR A 68 0.75 40.06 47.94
CA THR A 68 -0.62 39.96 47.40
C THR A 68 -1.06 41.17 46.54
N ASN A 69 -0.60 41.24 45.29
CA ASN A 69 -1.19 42.14 44.28
C ASN A 69 -2.09 41.34 43.32
N ALA A 70 -3.39 41.69 43.27
CA ALA A 70 -4.43 40.92 42.60
C ALA A 70 -4.23 40.76 41.07
N ASP A 71 -3.60 41.74 40.42
CA ASP A 71 -3.41 41.74 38.97
C ASP A 71 -2.27 40.80 38.53
N HIS A 72 -1.18 40.73 39.30
CA HIS A 72 -0.08 39.81 39.01
C HIS A 72 -0.47 38.34 39.22
N LEU A 73 -1.31 38.05 40.21
CA LEU A 73 -1.82 36.69 40.43
C LEU A 73 -2.64 36.17 39.24
N ARG A 74 -3.51 37.01 38.64
CA ARG A 74 -4.32 36.62 37.48
C ARG A 74 -3.45 36.32 36.26
N GLN A 75 -2.45 37.15 36.00
CA GLN A 75 -1.55 36.96 34.85
C GLN A 75 -0.71 35.68 34.98
N ILE A 76 -0.25 35.35 36.19
CA ILE A 76 0.50 34.11 36.46
C ILE A 76 -0.40 32.89 36.27
N ILE A 77 -1.64 32.92 36.77
CA ILE A 77 -2.60 31.81 36.63
C ILE A 77 -2.91 31.53 35.14
N LEU A 78 -3.01 32.58 34.31
CA LEU A 78 -3.29 32.43 32.88
C LEU A 78 -2.08 32.00 32.05
N ALA A 79 -0.86 32.32 32.48
CA ALA A 79 0.37 31.95 31.76
C ALA A 79 0.69 30.44 31.85
N ILE A 80 0.31 29.78 32.95
CA ILE A 80 0.59 28.35 33.18
C ILE A 80 -0.06 27.45 32.11
N PRO A 81 -1.39 27.52 31.85
CA PRO A 81 -2.03 26.70 30.81
C PRO A 81 -1.48 26.97 29.42
N VAL A 82 -1.12 28.21 29.10
CA VAL A 82 -0.56 28.58 27.80
C VAL A 82 0.81 27.93 27.59
N LEU A 83 1.65 27.91 28.62
CA LEU A 83 2.95 27.23 28.57
C LEU A 83 2.79 25.71 28.42
N ILE A 84 1.83 25.11 29.15
CA ILE A 84 1.54 23.66 29.06
C ILE A 84 1.04 23.32 27.65
N ALA A 85 0.12 24.12 27.09
CA ALA A 85 -0.41 23.92 25.74
C ALA A 85 0.70 24.04 24.69
N ALA A 86 1.59 25.02 24.81
CA ALA A 86 2.74 25.18 23.92
C ALA A 86 3.69 23.97 23.98
N LEU A 87 3.93 23.43 25.17
CA LEU A 87 4.80 22.28 25.38
C LEU A 87 4.19 20.98 24.86
N VAL A 88 2.88 20.76 25.07
CA VAL A 88 2.15 19.64 24.46
C VAL A 88 2.17 19.73 22.94
N GLY A 89 2.00 20.93 22.38
CA GLY A 89 2.12 21.16 20.94
C GLY A 89 3.50 20.81 20.39
N LEU A 90 4.57 21.18 21.12
CA LEU A 90 5.94 20.89 20.71
C LEU A 90 6.25 19.38 20.70
N ILE A 91 5.68 18.60 21.62
CA ILE A 91 5.79 17.13 21.64
C ILE A 91 4.91 16.49 20.55
N ALA A 92 3.75 17.07 20.26
CA ALA A 92 2.83 16.53 19.26
C ALA A 92 3.39 16.60 17.82
N LEU A 93 4.18 17.62 17.50
CA LEU A 93 4.78 17.80 16.17
C LEU A 93 5.64 16.60 15.71
N PRO A 94 6.66 16.15 16.46
CA PRO A 94 7.46 15.00 16.05
C PRO A 94 6.65 13.69 16.06
N VAL A 95 5.72 13.52 17.01
CA VAL A 95 4.86 12.32 17.05
C VAL A 95 3.97 12.23 15.82
N THR A 96 3.36 13.35 15.42
CA THR A 96 2.54 13.41 14.22
C THR A 96 3.36 13.20 12.95
N MET A 97 4.59 13.75 12.87
CA MET A 97 5.49 13.49 11.74
C MET A 97 5.86 12.00 11.62
N ILE A 98 6.21 11.35 12.73
CA ILE A 98 6.53 9.91 12.76
C ILE A 98 5.31 9.10 12.30
N ARG A 99 4.11 9.44 12.83
CA ARG A 99 2.85 8.80 12.43
C ARG A 99 2.60 8.95 10.93
N LEU A 100 2.73 10.16 10.40
CA LEU A 100 2.55 10.43 8.97
C LEU A 100 3.54 9.63 8.11
N HIS A 101 4.80 9.52 8.54
CA HIS A 101 5.79 8.73 7.82
C HIS A 101 5.42 7.25 7.73
N TYR A 102 5.03 6.64 8.86
CA TYR A 102 4.61 5.24 8.88
C TYR A 102 3.30 5.02 8.10
N THR A 103 2.32 5.92 8.24
CA THR A 103 1.07 5.85 7.47
C THR A 103 1.33 5.99 5.97
N CYS A 104 2.26 6.84 5.54
CA CYS A 104 2.66 6.94 4.13
C CYS A 104 3.27 5.63 3.61
N ARG A 105 4.14 4.98 4.39
CA ARG A 105 4.69 3.66 4.00
C ARG A 105 3.64 2.56 3.95
N GLN A 106 2.69 2.56 4.88
CA GLN A 106 1.59 1.61 4.91
C GLN A 106 0.64 1.79 3.72
N THR A 107 0.29 3.03 3.40
CA THR A 107 -0.57 3.35 2.25
C THR A 107 0.08 2.95 0.93
N LEU A 108 1.39 3.20 0.75
CA LEU A 108 2.11 2.74 -0.45
C LEU A 108 2.11 1.21 -0.57
N ALA A 109 2.36 0.49 0.52
CA ALA A 109 2.34 -0.97 0.51
C ALA A 109 0.94 -1.54 0.22
N GLU A 110 -0.10 -0.88 0.73
CA GLU A 110 -1.50 -1.23 0.46
C GLU A 110 -1.89 -0.91 -1.00
N GLU A 111 -1.47 0.23 -1.54
CA GLU A 111 -1.66 0.60 -2.94
C GLU A 111 -0.99 -0.41 -3.89
N GLU A 112 0.27 -0.78 -3.63
CA GLU A 112 0.98 -1.81 -4.40
C GLU A 112 0.30 -3.19 -4.29
N GLY A 113 -0.18 -3.54 -3.10
CA GLY A 113 -0.96 -4.75 -2.86
C GLY A 113 -2.27 -4.77 -3.63
N LEU A 114 -3.00 -3.65 -3.66
CA LEU A 114 -4.25 -3.49 -4.42
C LEU A 114 -4.02 -3.59 -5.93
N ILE A 115 -2.92 -3.04 -6.46
CA ILE A 115 -2.58 -3.17 -7.88
C ILE A 115 -2.28 -4.64 -8.21
N THR A 116 -1.48 -5.30 -7.37
CA THR A 116 -1.13 -6.72 -7.55
C THR A 116 -2.37 -7.61 -7.51
N ASP A 117 -3.28 -7.36 -6.56
CA ASP A 117 -4.54 -8.08 -6.45
C ASP A 117 -5.41 -7.90 -7.71
N ARG A 118 -5.52 -6.66 -8.23
CA ARG A 118 -6.24 -6.39 -9.49
C ARG A 118 -5.65 -7.13 -10.69
N ILE A 119 -4.31 -7.25 -10.77
CA ILE A 119 -3.65 -8.07 -11.80
C ILE A 119 -4.07 -9.52 -11.64
N ASN A 120 -3.98 -10.06 -10.41
CA ASN A 120 -4.32 -11.45 -10.13
C ASN A 120 -5.78 -11.77 -10.46
N VAL A 121 -6.73 -10.93 -10.04
CA VAL A 121 -8.16 -11.08 -10.35
C VAL A 121 -8.39 -11.07 -11.86
N ALA A 122 -7.77 -10.16 -12.59
CA ALA A 122 -7.90 -10.13 -14.04
C ALA A 122 -7.30 -11.39 -14.69
N VAL A 123 -6.14 -11.85 -14.23
CA VAL A 123 -5.50 -13.10 -14.70
C VAL A 123 -6.36 -14.32 -14.40
N VAL A 124 -6.98 -14.41 -13.22
CA VAL A 124 -7.94 -15.48 -12.90
C VAL A 124 -9.12 -15.46 -13.86
N GLY A 125 -9.64 -14.28 -14.20
CA GLY A 125 -10.72 -14.14 -15.19
C GLY A 125 -10.31 -14.55 -16.61
N LEU A 126 -9.01 -14.54 -16.97
CA LEU A 126 -8.53 -15.12 -18.23
C LEU A 126 -8.69 -16.65 -18.29
N GLY A 127 -8.72 -17.30 -17.12
CA GLY A 127 -8.96 -18.74 -16.96
C GLY A 127 -10.40 -19.09 -16.63
N ALA A 128 -11.35 -18.14 -16.69
CA ALA A 128 -12.73 -18.41 -16.34
C ALA A 128 -13.37 -19.41 -17.31
N GLU A 129 -14.03 -20.42 -16.74
CA GLU A 129 -14.71 -21.48 -17.46
C GLU A 129 -16.24 -21.38 -17.28
N LYS A 130 -16.99 -21.89 -18.25
CA LYS A 130 -18.45 -21.98 -18.25
C LYS A 130 -18.84 -23.39 -18.67
N THR A 131 -19.75 -24.01 -17.91
CA THR A 131 -20.35 -25.28 -18.28
C THR A 131 -21.49 -25.03 -19.26
N VAL A 132 -21.42 -25.67 -20.43
CA VAL A 132 -22.48 -25.63 -21.43
C VAL A 132 -23.02 -27.03 -21.60
N LYS A 133 -24.35 -27.16 -21.52
CA LYS A 133 -25.06 -28.40 -21.72
C LYS A 133 -25.30 -28.55 -23.22
N PHE A 134 -24.66 -29.54 -23.82
CA PHE A 134 -24.88 -29.89 -25.22
C PHE A 134 -25.84 -31.07 -25.27
N GLU A 135 -26.88 -30.97 -26.07
CA GLU A 135 -27.71 -32.11 -26.42
C GLU A 135 -27.04 -32.85 -27.57
N ASP A 136 -26.59 -34.08 -27.32
CA ASP A 136 -26.00 -34.94 -28.34
C ASP A 136 -27.07 -35.52 -29.26
N SER A 137 -26.68 -36.02 -30.44
CA SER A 137 -27.56 -36.63 -31.46
C SER A 137 -28.37 -37.83 -30.93
N VAL A 138 -28.02 -38.34 -29.75
CA VAL A 138 -28.65 -39.46 -29.03
C VAL A 138 -29.58 -38.97 -27.89
N ARG A 139 -29.97 -37.68 -27.87
CA ARG A 139 -30.79 -37.06 -26.79
C ARG A 139 -30.21 -37.20 -25.38
N LYS A 140 -28.88 -37.35 -25.28
CA LYS A 140 -28.15 -37.35 -24.02
C LYS A 140 -27.60 -35.96 -23.77
N ILE A 141 -27.89 -35.39 -22.60
CA ILE A 141 -27.29 -34.13 -22.17
C ILE A 141 -25.85 -34.41 -21.73
N VAL A 142 -24.88 -33.88 -22.48
CA VAL A 142 -23.46 -33.95 -22.16
C VAL A 142 -23.01 -32.56 -21.70
N GLU A 143 -22.51 -32.48 -20.47
CA GLU A 143 -21.94 -31.24 -19.96
C GLU A 143 -20.50 -31.13 -20.45
N ARG A 144 -20.16 -30.02 -21.11
CA ARG A 144 -18.78 -29.69 -21.46
C ARG A 144 -18.40 -28.35 -20.85
N THR A 145 -17.21 -28.32 -20.28
CA THR A 145 -16.59 -27.10 -19.78
C THR A 145 -15.89 -26.40 -20.93
N VAL A 146 -16.28 -25.15 -21.20
CA VAL A 146 -15.70 -24.30 -22.24
C VAL A 146 -15.23 -22.99 -21.62
N ALA A 147 -14.26 -22.34 -22.24
CA ALA A 147 -13.80 -21.03 -21.77
C ALA A 147 -14.93 -19.99 -21.82
N ASN A 148 -15.05 -19.18 -20.76
CA ASN A 148 -16.02 -18.09 -20.69
C ASN A 148 -15.47 -16.85 -21.42
N ILE A 149 -15.85 -16.67 -22.68
CA ILE A 149 -15.31 -15.63 -23.56
C ILE A 149 -15.62 -14.21 -23.06
N GLU A 150 -16.80 -13.98 -22.48
CA GLU A 150 -17.20 -12.65 -21.95
C GLU A 150 -16.29 -12.21 -20.80
N VAL A 151 -16.04 -13.12 -19.85
CA VAL A 151 -15.17 -12.85 -18.69
C VAL A 151 -13.72 -12.65 -19.16
N ARG A 152 -13.25 -13.47 -20.11
CA ARG A 152 -11.89 -13.36 -20.67
C ARG A 152 -11.66 -12.00 -21.35
N ILE A 153 -12.60 -11.54 -22.17
CA ILE A 153 -12.54 -10.23 -22.81
C ILE A 153 -12.57 -9.10 -21.76
N GLY A 154 -13.44 -9.23 -20.75
CA GLY A 154 -13.51 -8.29 -19.64
C GLY A 154 -12.17 -8.17 -18.89
N SER A 155 -11.52 -9.30 -18.61
CA SER A 155 -10.20 -9.36 -18.00
C SER A 155 -9.10 -8.73 -18.84
N LEU A 156 -9.06 -8.99 -20.15
CA LEU A 156 -8.08 -8.38 -21.06
C LEU A 156 -8.23 -6.86 -21.10
N LEU A 157 -9.45 -6.36 -21.15
CA LEU A 157 -9.72 -4.93 -21.15
C LEU A 157 -9.42 -4.29 -19.78
N ALA A 158 -9.68 -4.99 -18.68
CA ALA A 158 -9.31 -4.54 -17.34
C ALA A 158 -7.79 -4.44 -17.17
N LEU A 159 -7.03 -5.41 -17.68
CA LEU A 159 -5.57 -5.36 -17.75
C LEU A 159 -5.09 -4.15 -18.55
N GLY A 160 -5.66 -3.90 -19.73
CA GLY A 160 -5.33 -2.72 -20.54
C GLY A 160 -5.62 -1.39 -19.84
N ARG A 161 -6.70 -1.31 -19.05
CA ARG A 161 -7.00 -0.11 -18.23
C ARG A 161 -6.01 0.05 -17.08
N LEU A 162 -5.60 -1.05 -16.45
CA LEU A 162 -4.68 -1.02 -15.32
C LEU A 162 -3.30 -0.49 -15.72
N THR A 163 -2.79 -0.87 -16.89
CA THR A 163 -1.49 -0.43 -17.41
C THR A 163 -1.46 1.03 -17.83
N ARG A 164 -2.61 1.59 -18.26
CA ARG A 164 -2.72 3.00 -18.64
C ARG A 164 -2.46 3.94 -17.46
N ASN A 165 -2.90 3.54 -16.27
CA ASN A 165 -2.77 4.37 -15.07
C ASN A 165 -1.50 4.04 -14.27
N ASN A 166 -0.88 2.88 -14.52
CA ASN A 166 0.26 2.38 -13.73
C ASN A 166 1.38 1.89 -14.66
N LEU A 167 2.35 2.78 -14.88
CA LEU A 167 3.47 2.53 -15.80
C LEU A 167 4.42 1.43 -15.29
N ASP A 168 4.47 1.20 -13.97
CA ASP A 168 5.34 0.21 -13.31
C ASP A 168 4.92 -1.23 -13.66
N VAL A 169 3.63 -1.48 -13.73
CA VAL A 169 3.07 -2.81 -14.04
C VAL A 169 2.84 -3.03 -15.53
N HIS A 170 2.90 -1.96 -16.34
CA HIS A 170 2.70 -2.03 -17.79
C HIS A 170 3.50 -3.15 -18.46
N VAL A 171 4.79 -3.25 -18.16
CA VAL A 171 5.67 -4.26 -18.76
C VAL A 171 5.26 -5.68 -18.35
N GLN A 172 4.89 -5.89 -17.09
CA GLN A 172 4.45 -7.21 -16.61
C GLN A 172 3.16 -7.64 -17.29
N VAL A 173 2.18 -6.74 -17.37
CA VAL A 173 0.91 -7.01 -18.03
C VAL A 173 1.10 -7.25 -19.53
N MET A 174 1.98 -6.49 -20.19
CA MET A 174 2.33 -6.72 -21.60
C MET A 174 2.91 -8.12 -21.81
N GLN A 175 3.76 -8.61 -20.90
CA GLN A 175 4.29 -9.98 -20.95
C GLN A 175 3.20 -11.03 -20.73
N ILE A 176 2.24 -10.79 -19.84
CA ILE A 176 1.08 -11.67 -19.63
C ILE A 176 0.25 -11.75 -20.91
N LEU A 177 -0.07 -10.62 -21.55
CA LEU A 177 -0.84 -10.60 -22.80
C LEU A 177 -0.08 -11.28 -23.94
N VAL A 178 1.23 -11.05 -24.09
CA VAL A 178 2.05 -11.74 -25.10
C VAL A 178 2.06 -13.25 -24.86
N SER A 179 2.23 -13.68 -23.60
CA SER A 179 2.19 -15.10 -23.24
C SER A 179 0.83 -15.72 -23.54
N TYR A 180 -0.25 -14.98 -23.28
CA TYR A 180 -1.61 -15.40 -23.59
C TYR A 180 -1.84 -15.56 -25.10
N ILE A 181 -1.40 -14.62 -25.93
CA ILE A 181 -1.51 -14.69 -27.39
C ILE A 181 -0.71 -15.88 -27.93
N ASN A 182 0.52 -16.08 -27.42
CA ASN A 182 1.36 -17.21 -27.84
C ASN A 182 0.77 -18.57 -27.43
N ALA A 183 0.12 -18.64 -26.27
CA ALA A 183 -0.59 -19.84 -25.82
C ALA A 183 -1.89 -20.09 -26.58
N ASN A 184 -2.48 -19.05 -27.19
CA ASN A 184 -3.74 -19.11 -27.93
C ASN A 184 -3.56 -18.55 -29.35
N PRO A 185 -2.76 -19.20 -30.21
CA PRO A 185 -2.46 -18.68 -31.54
C PRO A 185 -3.75 -18.52 -32.36
N ILE A 186 -3.88 -17.36 -33.02
CA ILE A 186 -4.92 -17.18 -34.04
C ILE A 186 -4.55 -18.11 -35.20
N VAL A 187 -5.34 -19.14 -35.45
CA VAL A 187 -5.30 -19.84 -36.73
C VAL A 187 -5.90 -18.89 -37.76
N LEU A 188 -5.05 -18.01 -38.30
CA LEU A 188 -5.40 -17.13 -39.41
C LEU A 188 -5.71 -18.01 -40.62
N ARG A 189 -6.98 -18.38 -40.80
CA ARG A 189 -7.48 -18.80 -42.10
C ARG A 189 -7.43 -17.54 -42.96
N SER A 190 -6.47 -17.47 -43.88
CA SER A 190 -6.14 -16.34 -44.76
C SER A 190 -7.34 -15.42 -45.07
N PHE A 191 -7.49 -14.32 -44.33
CA PHE A 191 -8.43 -13.26 -44.67
C PHE A 191 -7.71 -12.28 -45.61
N SER A 192 -8.16 -12.23 -46.85
CA SER A 192 -7.72 -11.25 -47.85
C SER A 192 -8.16 -9.84 -47.41
N PRO A 193 -7.31 -8.81 -47.55
CA PRO A 193 -7.57 -7.50 -46.97
C PRO A 193 -8.63 -6.75 -47.78
N THR A 194 -9.84 -6.63 -47.25
CA THR A 194 -10.84 -5.70 -47.78
C THR A 194 -10.93 -4.45 -46.88
N LYS A 195 -10.95 -3.30 -47.55
CA LYS A 195 -10.81 -1.95 -46.98
C LYS A 195 -11.82 -1.65 -45.87
N ARG A 196 -11.29 -0.91 -44.89
CA ARG A 196 -11.90 -0.15 -43.80
C ARG A 196 -13.19 0.61 -44.21
N SER A 197 -14.36 0.18 -43.71
CA SER A 197 -15.49 1.06 -43.33
C SER A 197 -16.69 0.27 -42.77
N SER A 198 -17.21 0.72 -41.63
CA SER A 198 -18.54 0.47 -41.04
C SER A 198 -18.71 -0.69 -40.03
N PRO A 199 -19.36 -0.44 -38.87
CA PRO A 199 -19.57 -1.42 -37.81
C PRO A 199 -20.82 -2.24 -38.11
N ALA A 200 -20.65 -3.51 -38.48
CA ALA A 200 -21.74 -4.48 -38.59
C ALA A 200 -21.57 -5.59 -37.53
N PRO A 201 -22.67 -6.11 -36.96
CA PRO A 201 -22.66 -6.88 -35.74
C PRO A 201 -21.96 -8.22 -35.95
N LEU A 202 -20.96 -8.50 -35.11
CA LEU A 202 -20.19 -9.74 -35.08
C LEU A 202 -21.06 -10.87 -34.51
N THR A 203 -21.95 -11.43 -35.31
CA THR A 203 -22.62 -12.70 -35.01
C THR A 203 -21.94 -13.84 -35.75
N SER A 204 -21.42 -14.78 -34.94
CA SER A 204 -21.07 -16.16 -35.27
C SER A 204 -20.06 -16.44 -36.39
N SER A 205 -18.79 -16.08 -36.17
CA SER A 205 -17.70 -16.97 -36.57
C SER A 205 -16.59 -16.91 -35.53
N ASN A 206 -16.14 -18.07 -35.08
CA ASN A 206 -15.20 -18.32 -33.97
C ASN A 206 -13.77 -17.90 -34.33
N THR A 207 -13.61 -16.70 -34.87
CA THR A 207 -12.35 -15.97 -34.81
C THR A 207 -12.22 -15.53 -33.35
N ARG A 208 -11.16 -15.97 -32.67
CA ARG A 208 -10.91 -15.76 -31.24
C ARG A 208 -10.98 -14.27 -30.86
N LEU A 209 -12.19 -13.78 -30.55
CA LEU A 209 -12.50 -12.38 -30.23
C LEU A 209 -11.66 -11.86 -29.07
N ASP A 210 -11.37 -12.76 -28.13
CA ASP A 210 -10.45 -12.56 -27.01
C ASP A 210 -9.00 -12.29 -27.46
N VAL A 211 -8.47 -13.03 -28.44
CA VAL A 211 -7.10 -12.81 -28.93
C VAL A 211 -7.01 -11.52 -29.73
N GLN A 212 -8.04 -11.17 -30.51
CA GLN A 212 -8.12 -9.87 -31.17
C GLN A 212 -8.17 -8.73 -30.15
N THR A 213 -8.97 -8.87 -29.09
CA THR A 213 -9.02 -7.90 -27.98
C THR A 213 -7.64 -7.73 -27.34
N ALA A 214 -6.89 -8.82 -27.13
CA ALA A 214 -5.53 -8.75 -26.61
C ALA A 214 -4.60 -7.95 -27.55
N PHE A 215 -4.66 -8.19 -28.86
CA PHE A 215 -3.90 -7.40 -29.84
C PHE A 215 -4.27 -5.91 -29.82
N ASP A 216 -5.57 -5.59 -29.72
CA ASP A 216 -6.03 -4.20 -29.64
C ASP A 216 -5.49 -3.51 -28.39
N VAL A 217 -5.51 -4.18 -27.23
CA VAL A 217 -4.93 -3.65 -25.98
C VAL A 217 -3.42 -3.43 -26.08
N ILE A 218 -2.69 -4.34 -26.74
CA ILE A 218 -1.25 -4.18 -26.99
C ILE A 218 -0.97 -3.03 -27.98
N GLY A 219 -1.86 -2.84 -28.95
CA GLY A 219 -1.76 -1.80 -29.97
C GLY A 219 -2.02 -0.39 -29.43
N ASP A 220 -2.87 -0.26 -28.41
CA ASP A 220 -3.29 1.01 -27.81
C ASP A 220 -2.30 1.58 -26.75
N ARG A 221 -0.99 1.39 -27.00
CA ARG A 221 0.10 1.85 -26.13
C ARG A 221 0.28 3.37 -26.19
N THR A 222 0.49 3.99 -25.03
CA THR A 222 0.81 5.43 -24.93
C THR A 222 2.30 5.70 -25.18
N ALA A 223 2.66 6.95 -25.48
CA ALA A 223 4.06 7.34 -25.72
C ALA A 223 4.97 7.01 -24.52
N ASP A 224 4.52 7.31 -23.31
CA ASP A 224 5.26 7.07 -22.05
C ASP A 224 5.54 5.58 -21.82
N GLN A 225 4.59 4.71 -22.19
CA GLN A 225 4.74 3.26 -22.11
C GLN A 225 5.85 2.76 -23.04
N VAL A 226 5.88 3.27 -24.28
CA VAL A 226 6.93 2.94 -25.25
C VAL A 226 8.29 3.45 -24.79
N GLU A 227 8.36 4.65 -24.20
CA GLU A 227 9.60 5.19 -23.65
C GLU A 227 10.14 4.31 -22.51
N ARG A 228 9.29 3.87 -21.59
CA ARG A 228 9.68 2.96 -20.50
C ARG A 228 10.15 1.60 -20.98
N GLU A 229 9.54 1.06 -22.03
CA GLU A 229 10.01 -0.15 -22.68
C GLU A 229 11.44 0.04 -23.24
N LYS A 230 11.70 1.18 -23.92
CA LYS A 230 13.04 1.52 -24.43
C LYS A 230 14.07 1.64 -23.31
N LEU A 231 13.74 2.35 -22.22
CA LEU A 231 14.63 2.48 -21.06
C LEU A 231 14.98 1.12 -20.46
N ARG A 232 14.00 0.21 -20.33
CA ARG A 232 14.24 -1.14 -19.81
C ARG A 232 15.13 -1.97 -20.72
N VAL A 233 14.95 -1.86 -22.05
CA VAL A 233 15.81 -2.53 -23.03
C VAL A 233 17.24 -2.00 -22.93
N GLN A 234 17.42 -0.69 -22.81
CA GLN A 234 18.74 -0.07 -22.68
C GLN A 234 19.46 -0.50 -21.39
N THR A 235 18.75 -0.54 -20.25
CA THR A 235 19.30 -1.05 -18.99
C THR A 235 19.71 -2.52 -19.07
N ASN A 236 18.97 -3.35 -19.81
CA ASN A 236 19.32 -4.76 -20.02
C ASN A 236 20.46 -4.99 -21.03
N GLN A 237 20.79 -4.00 -21.85
CA GLN A 237 21.90 -4.06 -22.82
C GLN A 237 23.24 -3.57 -22.25
N VAL A 238 23.25 -2.93 -21.09
CA VAL A 238 24.50 -2.64 -20.37
C VAL A 238 25.04 -3.97 -19.82
N PRO A 239 26.23 -4.43 -20.22
CA PRO A 239 26.81 -5.64 -19.67
C PRO A 239 26.93 -5.46 -18.16
N ARG A 240 26.34 -6.38 -17.39
CA ARG A 240 26.56 -6.47 -15.95
C ARG A 240 28.04 -6.83 -15.76
N SER A 241 28.88 -5.81 -15.58
CA SER A 241 30.29 -5.92 -15.22
C SER A 241 30.45 -6.47 -13.81
#